data_AF-A0A920SLW1-F1
#
_entry.id   AF-A0A920SLW1-F1
#
_cell.length_a   1.000
_cell.length_b   1.000
_cell.length_c   1.000
_cell.angle_alpha   90.00
_cell.angle_beta   90.00
_cell.angle_gamma   90.00
#
_symmetry.space_group_name_H-M   'P 1'
#
loop_
_entity.id
_entity.type
_entity.pdbx_description
1 polymer ?
#
loop_
_entity_poly.entity_id
_entity_poly.type
_entity_poly.pdbx_seq_one_letter_code
_entity_poly.pdbx_strand_id
1 'polypeptide(L)'
;MREYERFSTTCANAYIQPLMAGYLDRLNSLLIQDGLKCPLYLMMSGGGLTTLDQAIRYPVRLIESGPAGGVLMSARLASARRLKNVLSFDMGGTTAKISLIENGQPDRSATFEVAREYRDMKGSGLPVRIPVIDMVEIGAGGGSIARVDALGRIGVGPDSAGSTPGPVAYGLGGKEPTVTDADLILGRLDSDHFAGGGIQLDEGAAAAALSTCVGEPLGLDEYWPAAGVIEIVEENMANAARVHAVERGKEPGEYTMIAFGGAAPLHAVRLAEKLGMDRVVIPLGAGVGSAIGFLQAPVSYQIVRSLRVLIGTEDLSQLIQLQDQMLHEATQVVVASGRTEGLRHNRQVALRYQGQGHELLVELPEGPITAETLELVRLDFESLYRQVYGLVMPDIRVECVSWSVTVMTQAAAVQLVNDPVRKQRLKPGESRSTYDPTASGMVEAGLYWRAELSSGDWFVGPALVQEDETVTFVPSGCICSVDDGSALVIDRGSSTETVGLS
;
A
#
# COMPACT_ATOMS: atom_id res chain seq x y z
N MET A 1 29.47 -9.83 3.15
CA MET A 1 28.38 -10.32 4.02
C MET A 1 27.19 -10.70 3.15
N ARG A 2 26.46 -11.77 3.49
CA ARG A 2 25.23 -12.21 2.80
C ARG A 2 25.44 -12.39 1.28
N GLU A 3 26.30 -13.35 0.94
CA GLU A 3 26.76 -13.58 -0.43
C GLU A 3 25.63 -14.06 -1.34
N TYR A 4 24.80 -15.00 -0.89
CA TYR A 4 23.61 -15.46 -1.61
C TYR A 4 22.66 -14.33 -1.99
N GLU A 5 22.23 -13.48 -1.04
CA GLU A 5 21.27 -12.41 -1.34
C GLU A 5 21.88 -11.34 -2.26
N ARG A 6 23.19 -11.05 -2.12
CA ARG A 6 23.91 -10.15 -3.05
C ARG A 6 24.00 -10.73 -4.46
N PHE A 7 24.31 -12.01 -4.57
CA PHE A 7 24.37 -12.73 -5.84
C PHE A 7 23.00 -12.71 -6.51
N SER A 8 21.97 -13.13 -5.79
CA SER A 8 20.57 -13.10 -6.23
C SER A 8 20.13 -11.72 -6.73
N THR A 9 20.40 -10.65 -5.96
CA THR A 9 20.10 -9.26 -6.35
C THR A 9 20.80 -8.85 -7.65
N THR A 10 22.06 -9.23 -7.81
CA THR A 10 22.87 -8.91 -8.98
C THR A 10 22.37 -9.65 -10.21
N CYS A 11 22.05 -10.94 -10.06
CA CYS A 11 21.45 -11.75 -11.11
C CYS A 11 20.08 -11.19 -11.55
N ALA A 12 19.20 -10.85 -10.60
CA ALA A 12 17.90 -10.25 -10.90
C ALA A 12 18.04 -8.93 -11.66
N ASN A 13 18.95 -8.04 -11.22
CA ASN A 13 19.19 -6.77 -11.91
C ASN A 13 19.72 -6.97 -13.33
N ALA A 14 20.72 -7.84 -13.50
CA ALA A 14 21.35 -8.10 -14.80
C ALA A 14 20.37 -8.77 -15.79
N TYR A 15 19.50 -9.65 -15.29
CA TYR A 15 18.48 -10.33 -16.10
C TYR A 15 17.46 -9.36 -16.69
N ILE A 16 17.00 -8.39 -15.89
CA ILE A 16 15.92 -7.45 -16.26
C ILE A 16 16.44 -6.21 -17.00
N GLN A 17 17.70 -5.82 -16.77
CA GLN A 17 18.32 -4.61 -17.33
C GLN A 17 18.14 -4.40 -18.85
N PRO A 18 18.45 -5.36 -19.74
CA PRO A 18 18.32 -5.10 -21.18
C PRO A 18 16.87 -4.87 -21.61
N LEU A 19 15.90 -5.56 -20.97
CA LEU A 19 14.48 -5.38 -21.25
C LEU A 19 14.01 -3.99 -20.81
N MET A 20 14.40 -3.56 -19.61
CA MET A 20 14.02 -2.23 -19.10
C MET A 20 14.72 -1.10 -19.82
N ALA A 21 16.00 -1.24 -20.17
CA ALA A 21 16.70 -0.26 -21.00
C ALA A 21 15.91 0.00 -22.30
N GLY A 22 15.62 -1.06 -23.06
CA GLY A 22 14.89 -0.93 -24.31
C GLY A 22 13.48 -0.34 -24.14
N TYR A 23 12.75 -0.71 -23.09
CA TYR A 23 11.42 -0.14 -22.83
C TYR A 23 11.48 1.34 -22.46
N LEU A 24 12.34 1.70 -21.51
CA LEU A 24 12.47 3.05 -20.98
C LEU A 24 13.05 4.04 -22.00
N ASP A 25 14.01 3.60 -22.83
CA ASP A 25 14.54 4.42 -23.92
C ASP A 25 13.49 4.73 -24.98
N ARG A 26 12.66 3.73 -25.33
CA ARG A 26 11.53 3.93 -26.25
C ARG A 26 10.50 4.88 -25.67
N LEU A 27 10.11 4.69 -24.41
CA LEU A 27 9.18 5.57 -23.72
C LEU A 27 9.69 7.02 -23.74
N ASN A 28 10.94 7.24 -23.35
CA ASN A 28 11.55 8.57 -23.34
C ASN A 28 11.60 9.19 -24.75
N SER A 29 11.94 8.40 -25.77
CA SER A 29 11.97 8.87 -27.16
C SER A 29 10.61 9.29 -27.66
N LEU A 30 9.56 8.51 -27.36
CA LEU A 30 8.17 8.84 -27.74
C LEU A 30 7.69 10.10 -27.02
N LEU A 31 7.93 10.22 -25.71
CA LEU A 31 7.55 11.41 -24.95
C LEU A 31 8.22 12.68 -25.47
N ILE A 32 9.51 12.62 -25.83
CA ILE A 32 10.23 13.74 -26.44
C ILE A 32 9.66 14.08 -27.82
N GLN A 33 9.35 13.08 -28.64
CA GLN A 33 8.71 13.26 -29.96
C GLN A 33 7.34 13.93 -29.83
N ASP A 34 6.57 13.58 -28.79
CA ASP A 34 5.28 14.18 -28.45
C ASP A 34 5.42 15.58 -27.80
N GLY A 35 6.65 16.08 -27.63
CA GLY A 35 6.94 17.44 -27.22
C GLY A 35 7.16 17.63 -25.72
N LEU A 36 7.32 16.56 -24.94
CA LEU A 36 7.65 16.65 -23.51
C LEU A 36 9.05 17.25 -23.33
N LYS A 37 9.15 18.34 -22.54
CA LYS A 37 10.41 19.07 -22.29
C LYS A 37 10.93 18.94 -20.86
N CYS A 38 10.23 18.20 -19.99
CA CYS A 38 10.63 18.01 -18.61
C CYS A 38 11.36 16.67 -18.41
N PRO A 39 12.15 16.54 -17.32
CA PRO A 39 12.75 15.25 -16.98
C PRO A 39 11.70 14.19 -16.67
N LEU A 40 11.94 12.97 -17.16
CA LEU A 40 11.16 11.78 -16.80
C LEU A 40 11.75 11.16 -15.52
N TYR A 41 10.90 11.01 -14.50
CA TYR A 41 11.24 10.30 -13.27
C TYR A 41 10.44 9.01 -13.12
N LEU A 42 11.04 8.05 -12.42
CA LEU A 42 10.41 6.78 -12.10
C LEU A 42 10.34 6.59 -10.59
N MET A 43 9.23 6.00 -10.12
CA MET A 43 9.09 5.61 -8.73
C MET A 43 9.98 4.41 -8.42
N MET A 44 10.66 4.44 -7.27
CA MET A 44 11.38 3.29 -6.73
C MET A 44 10.58 2.62 -5.62
N SER A 45 10.85 1.33 -5.39
CA SER A 45 10.26 0.51 -4.31
C SER A 45 10.38 1.15 -2.92
N GLY A 46 11.46 1.92 -2.69
CA GLY A 46 11.73 2.61 -1.43
C GLY A 46 10.97 3.92 -1.21
N GLY A 47 10.05 4.29 -2.12
CA GLY A 47 9.19 5.47 -1.97
C GLY A 47 9.84 6.79 -2.39
N GLY A 48 10.72 6.76 -3.38
CA GLY A 48 11.36 7.96 -3.91
C GLY A 48 11.48 7.93 -5.41
N LEU A 49 11.56 9.10 -6.03
CA LEU A 49 11.73 9.25 -7.47
C LEU A 49 13.20 9.16 -7.86
N THR A 50 13.47 8.54 -9.01
CA THR A 50 14.80 8.42 -9.61
C THR A 50 14.79 8.85 -11.08
N THR A 51 15.97 9.15 -11.64
CA THR A 51 16.12 9.47 -13.06
C THR A 51 16.02 8.24 -13.95
N LEU A 52 15.74 8.45 -15.24
CA LEU A 52 15.73 7.41 -16.27
C LEU A 52 17.02 6.59 -16.27
N ASP A 53 18.19 7.25 -16.29
CA ASP A 53 19.50 6.57 -16.33
C ASP A 53 19.70 5.62 -15.13
N GLN A 54 19.29 6.05 -13.94
CA GLN A 54 19.38 5.23 -12.74
C GLN A 54 18.39 4.06 -12.77
N ALA A 55 17.18 4.28 -13.29
CA ALA A 55 16.17 3.23 -13.48
C ALA A 55 16.64 2.16 -14.48
N ILE A 56 17.35 2.56 -15.54
CA ILE A 56 17.97 1.65 -16.52
C ILE A 56 19.16 0.89 -15.89
N ARG A 57 19.96 1.57 -15.07
CA ARG A 57 21.13 0.95 -14.43
C ARG A 57 20.73 -0.04 -13.33
N TYR A 58 19.68 0.27 -12.58
CA TYR A 58 19.22 -0.49 -11.42
C TYR A 58 17.72 -0.81 -11.44
N PRO A 59 17.19 -1.46 -12.49
CA PRO A 59 15.75 -1.74 -12.63
C PRO A 59 15.19 -2.61 -11.50
N VAL A 60 16.04 -3.37 -10.81
CA VAL A 60 15.65 -4.15 -9.63
C VAL A 60 15.01 -3.26 -8.54
N ARG A 61 15.35 -1.96 -8.49
CA ARG A 61 14.78 -0.98 -7.55
C ARG A 61 13.40 -0.44 -7.97
N LEU A 62 12.85 -0.91 -9.09
CA LEU A 62 11.51 -0.52 -9.59
C LEU A 62 10.45 -1.57 -9.28
N ILE A 63 10.84 -2.72 -8.71
CA ILE A 63 9.95 -3.82 -8.35
C ILE A 63 8.94 -3.31 -7.33
N GLU A 64 7.64 -3.51 -7.55
CA GLU A 64 6.57 -2.99 -6.67
C GLU A 64 6.61 -1.47 -6.43
N SER A 65 7.14 -0.70 -7.39
CA SER A 65 7.21 0.77 -7.26
C SER A 65 5.85 1.46 -7.30
N GLY A 66 4.85 0.90 -7.99
CA GLY A 66 3.53 1.51 -8.11
C GLY A 66 2.83 1.73 -6.74
N PRO A 67 2.58 0.65 -5.99
CA PRO A 67 1.94 0.70 -4.67
C PRO A 67 2.70 1.55 -3.65
N ALA A 68 4.04 1.66 -3.78
CA ALA A 68 4.83 2.55 -2.93
C ALA A 68 4.32 4.00 -2.99
N GLY A 69 3.85 4.47 -4.15
CA GLY A 69 3.20 5.77 -4.29
C GLY A 69 1.96 5.90 -3.39
N GLY A 70 1.07 4.91 -3.43
CA GLY A 70 -0.15 4.90 -2.64
C GLY A 70 0.11 4.88 -1.12
N VAL A 71 1.15 4.15 -0.68
CA VAL A 71 1.57 4.16 0.73
C VAL A 71 2.10 5.54 1.15
N LEU A 72 2.88 6.22 0.29
CA LEU A 72 3.34 7.59 0.58
C LEU A 72 2.18 8.59 0.66
N MET A 73 1.20 8.46 -0.22
CA MET A 73 -0.02 9.27 -0.19
C MET A 73 -0.78 9.04 1.12
N SER A 74 -0.93 7.78 1.53
CA SER A 74 -1.54 7.41 2.82
C SER A 74 -0.78 8.00 4.01
N ALA A 75 0.56 7.95 4.00
CA ALA A 75 1.39 8.56 5.05
C ALA A 75 1.22 10.08 5.15
N ARG A 76 1.08 10.75 4.00
CA ARG A 76 0.81 12.18 3.94
C ARG A 76 -0.59 12.52 4.45
N LEU A 77 -1.60 11.73 4.08
CA LEU A 77 -2.98 11.89 4.56
C LEU A 77 -3.09 11.64 6.06
N ALA A 78 -2.37 10.65 6.59
CA ALA A 78 -2.27 10.38 8.02
C ALA A 78 -1.71 11.60 8.76
N SER A 79 -0.59 12.14 8.27
CA SER A 79 0.03 13.36 8.82
C SER A 79 -0.91 14.56 8.77
N ALA A 80 -1.61 14.75 7.66
CA ALA A 80 -2.56 15.86 7.48
C ALA A 80 -3.74 15.79 8.46
N ARG A 81 -4.17 14.58 8.84
CA ARG A 81 -5.28 14.32 9.77
C ARG A 81 -4.83 14.02 11.20
N ARG A 82 -3.53 14.13 11.50
CA ARG A 82 -2.95 13.79 12.81
C ARG A 82 -3.26 12.35 13.25
N LEU A 83 -3.40 11.44 12.29
CA LEU A 83 -3.57 10.01 12.55
C LEU A 83 -2.19 9.41 12.83
N LYS A 84 -2.06 8.79 14.01
CA LYS A 84 -0.79 8.17 14.42
C LYS A 84 -0.56 6.84 13.72
N ASN A 85 -1.56 5.96 13.75
CA ASN A 85 -1.46 4.59 13.25
C ASN A 85 -2.43 4.43 12.08
N VAL A 86 -1.92 4.15 10.88
CA VAL A 86 -2.71 3.96 9.68
C VAL A 86 -2.34 2.68 8.94
N LEU A 87 -3.35 1.92 8.53
CA LEU A 87 -3.20 0.82 7.60
C LEU A 87 -3.57 1.31 6.20
N SER A 88 -2.59 1.34 5.31
CA SER A 88 -2.77 1.63 3.89
C SER A 88 -3.29 0.38 3.19
N PHE A 89 -4.45 0.46 2.54
CA PHE A 89 -5.06 -0.64 1.79
C PHE A 89 -5.25 -0.24 0.32
N ASP A 90 -4.49 -0.87 -0.58
CA ASP A 90 -4.61 -0.73 -2.03
C ASP A 90 -5.29 -1.98 -2.60
N MET A 91 -6.29 -1.85 -3.44
CA MET A 91 -6.84 -2.98 -4.18
C MET A 91 -7.19 -2.58 -5.61
N GLY A 92 -6.54 -3.26 -6.55
CA GLY A 92 -6.80 -3.15 -7.98
C GLY A 92 -7.47 -4.41 -8.55
N GLY A 93 -7.35 -4.59 -9.87
CA GLY A 93 -7.95 -5.73 -10.58
C GLY A 93 -7.23 -7.07 -10.39
N THR A 94 -6.04 -7.12 -9.77
CA THR A 94 -5.25 -8.37 -9.71
C THR A 94 -4.79 -8.70 -8.30
N THR A 95 -4.41 -7.69 -7.54
CA THR A 95 -3.85 -7.85 -6.19
C THR A 95 -4.33 -6.74 -5.28
N ALA A 96 -4.21 -7.02 -3.99
CA ALA A 96 -4.36 -6.07 -2.92
C ALA A 96 -3.05 -5.96 -2.16
N LYS A 97 -2.79 -4.79 -1.58
CA LYS A 97 -1.57 -4.51 -0.84
C LYS A 97 -1.89 -3.79 0.45
N ILE A 98 -1.21 -4.20 1.51
CA ILE A 98 -1.37 -3.63 2.83
C ILE A 98 -0.02 -3.19 3.36
N SER A 99 0.04 -1.99 3.92
CA SER A 99 1.23 -1.46 4.60
C SER A 99 0.84 -0.74 5.89
N LEU A 100 1.65 -0.90 6.92
CA LEU A 100 1.46 -0.25 8.21
C LEU A 100 2.28 1.04 8.26
N ILE A 101 1.65 2.12 8.71
CA ILE A 101 2.23 3.46 8.77
C ILE A 101 2.06 3.99 10.19
N GLU A 102 3.16 4.42 10.80
CA GLU A 102 3.17 4.96 12.15
C GLU A 102 3.81 6.35 12.16
N ASN A 103 3.15 7.30 12.81
CA ASN A 103 3.57 8.70 12.89
C ASN A 103 3.89 9.32 11.52
N GLY A 104 3.11 8.94 10.50
CA GLY A 104 3.30 9.42 9.13
C GLY A 104 4.52 8.83 8.42
N GLN A 105 5.11 7.75 8.94
CA GLN A 105 6.25 7.06 8.35
C GLN A 105 5.87 5.61 8.01
N PRO A 106 5.95 5.19 6.74
CA PRO A 106 5.83 3.79 6.37
C PRO A 106 7.02 2.98 6.86
N ASP A 107 6.78 1.73 7.27
CA ASP A 107 7.85 0.78 7.54
C ASP A 107 8.68 0.52 6.27
N ARG A 108 9.99 0.34 6.44
CA ARG A 108 10.93 0.08 5.35
C ARG A 108 11.74 -1.17 5.62
N SER A 109 12.03 -1.90 4.56
CA SER A 109 12.88 -3.08 4.59
C SER A 109 14.05 -2.94 3.62
N ALA A 110 15.17 -3.59 3.96
CA ALA A 110 16.35 -3.70 3.10
C ALA A 110 16.40 -5.06 2.35
N THR A 111 15.37 -5.88 2.54
CA THR A 111 15.23 -7.21 1.94
C THR A 111 13.82 -7.40 1.43
N PHE A 112 13.71 -7.84 0.19
CA PHE A 112 12.48 -8.18 -0.48
C PHE A 112 12.62 -9.58 -1.07
N GLU A 113 11.50 -10.27 -1.31
CA GLU A 113 11.50 -11.60 -1.89
C GLU A 113 10.60 -11.60 -3.11
N VAL A 114 11.17 -11.94 -4.28
CA VAL A 114 10.44 -11.97 -5.55
C VAL A 114 10.19 -13.41 -5.98
N ALA A 115 9.19 -13.62 -6.83
CA ALA A 115 8.94 -14.92 -7.47
C ALA A 115 8.84 -16.09 -6.48
N ARG A 116 8.06 -15.92 -5.40
CA ARG A 116 7.78 -17.00 -4.45
C ARG A 116 7.11 -18.16 -5.17
N GLU A 117 7.72 -19.35 -5.07
CA GLU A 117 7.10 -20.60 -5.56
C GLU A 117 5.82 -20.94 -4.80
N TYR A 118 5.79 -20.66 -3.50
CA TYR A 118 4.63 -20.80 -2.63
C TYR A 118 4.29 -19.44 -2.03
N ARG A 119 3.19 -18.79 -2.47
CA ARG A 119 2.86 -17.39 -2.12
C ARG A 119 2.86 -17.12 -0.60
N ASP A 120 2.41 -18.09 0.18
CA ASP A 120 2.27 -17.99 1.64
C ASP A 120 3.49 -18.52 2.42
N MET A 121 4.55 -18.98 1.74
CA MET A 121 5.75 -19.50 2.39
C MET A 121 6.96 -18.58 2.15
N LYS A 122 7.33 -17.85 3.20
CA LYS A 122 8.57 -17.06 3.21
C LYS A 122 9.79 -17.94 2.95
N GLY A 123 10.68 -17.50 2.07
CA GLY A 123 11.89 -18.24 1.70
C GLY A 123 11.73 -19.14 0.47
N SER A 124 10.53 -19.23 -0.13
CA SER A 124 10.31 -19.99 -1.38
C SER A 124 10.63 -19.19 -2.64
N GLY A 125 11.01 -17.92 -2.51
CA GLY A 125 11.32 -17.03 -3.62
C GLY A 125 12.80 -16.64 -3.65
N LEU A 126 13.11 -15.69 -4.53
CA LEU A 126 14.45 -15.15 -4.69
C LEU A 126 14.63 -13.92 -3.78
N PRO A 127 15.56 -13.94 -2.82
CA PRO A 127 15.80 -12.78 -1.98
C PRO A 127 16.55 -11.69 -2.77
N VAL A 128 16.11 -10.45 -2.61
CA VAL A 128 16.67 -9.26 -3.25
C VAL A 128 16.94 -8.23 -2.17
N ARG A 129 18.14 -7.63 -2.18
CA ARG A 129 18.56 -6.58 -1.25
C ARG A 129 18.43 -5.21 -1.88
N ILE A 130 17.23 -4.65 -1.79
CA ILE A 130 16.90 -3.31 -2.23
C ILE A 130 16.13 -2.58 -1.13
N PRO A 131 16.19 -1.24 -1.07
CA PRO A 131 15.30 -0.47 -0.22
C PRO A 131 13.87 -0.59 -0.72
N VAL A 132 12.97 -1.06 0.12
CA VAL A 132 11.54 -1.18 -0.18
C VAL A 132 10.70 -0.62 0.97
N ILE A 133 9.54 -0.07 0.65
CA ILE A 133 8.46 0.08 1.64
C ILE A 133 7.96 -1.32 1.99
N ASP A 134 7.85 -1.62 3.28
CA ASP A 134 7.33 -2.90 3.75
C ASP A 134 5.82 -2.96 3.47
N MET A 135 5.42 -3.98 2.71
CA MET A 135 4.03 -4.24 2.39
C MET A 135 3.81 -5.73 2.22
N VAL A 136 2.60 -6.18 2.50
CA VAL A 136 2.14 -7.52 2.16
C VAL A 136 1.34 -7.45 0.87
N GLU A 137 1.75 -8.22 -0.13
CA GLU A 137 0.95 -8.47 -1.33
C GLU A 137 -0.01 -9.64 -1.06
N ILE A 138 -1.27 -9.41 -1.39
CA ILE A 138 -2.35 -10.38 -1.23
C ILE A 138 -2.82 -10.71 -2.65
N GLY A 139 -2.85 -12.00 -2.98
CA GLY A 139 -3.28 -12.54 -4.27
C GLY A 139 -4.80 -12.42 -4.54
N ALA A 140 -5.41 -11.33 -4.06
CA ALA A 140 -6.83 -11.03 -4.11
C ALA A 140 -7.01 -9.63 -4.69
N GLY A 141 -7.74 -9.50 -5.80
CA GLY A 141 -8.11 -8.25 -6.44
C GLY A 141 -9.46 -8.40 -7.16
N GLY A 142 -9.93 -7.35 -7.83
CA GLY A 142 -11.23 -7.38 -8.52
C GLY A 142 -11.36 -8.52 -9.56
N GLY A 143 -10.29 -8.83 -10.27
CA GLY A 143 -10.24 -9.91 -11.26
C GLY A 143 -9.82 -11.26 -10.70
N SER A 144 -9.69 -11.44 -9.38
CA SER A 144 -9.37 -12.75 -8.80
C SER A 144 -10.49 -13.76 -9.08
N ILE A 145 -10.13 -14.92 -9.60
CA ILE A 145 -11.09 -15.92 -10.09
C ILE A 145 -11.66 -16.71 -8.91
N ALA A 146 -12.98 -16.87 -8.88
CA ALA A 146 -13.71 -17.68 -7.92
C ALA A 146 -13.93 -19.11 -8.44
N ARG A 147 -13.72 -20.11 -7.57
CA ARG A 147 -13.91 -21.53 -7.86
C ARG A 147 -14.47 -22.25 -6.65
N VAL A 148 -15.09 -23.41 -6.88
CA VAL A 148 -15.42 -24.37 -5.82
C VAL A 148 -14.46 -25.55 -5.90
N ASP A 149 -13.80 -25.87 -4.78
CA ASP A 149 -12.88 -27.00 -4.70
C ASP A 149 -13.61 -28.34 -4.54
N ALA A 150 -12.86 -29.45 -4.62
CA ALA A 150 -13.42 -30.80 -4.46
C ALA A 150 -14.01 -31.07 -3.06
N LEU A 151 -13.77 -30.20 -2.08
CA LEU A 151 -14.32 -30.28 -0.72
C LEU A 151 -15.57 -29.40 -0.55
N GLY A 152 -16.04 -28.74 -1.61
CA GLY A 152 -17.22 -27.86 -1.57
C GLY A 152 -16.92 -26.51 -0.91
N ARG A 153 -15.69 -25.99 -1.02
CA ARG A 153 -15.31 -24.68 -0.48
C ARG A 153 -15.10 -23.68 -1.60
N ILE A 154 -15.53 -22.45 -1.38
CA ILE A 154 -15.23 -21.33 -2.27
C ILE A 154 -13.76 -20.94 -2.07
N GLY A 155 -13.00 -20.91 -3.17
CA GLY A 155 -11.67 -20.32 -3.25
C GLY A 155 -11.68 -19.12 -4.19
N VAL A 156 -10.95 -18.06 -3.83
CA VAL A 156 -10.81 -16.85 -4.65
C VAL A 156 -9.33 -16.54 -4.84
N GLY A 157 -8.90 -16.44 -6.11
CA GLY A 157 -7.48 -16.43 -6.45
C GLY A 157 -6.85 -17.82 -6.31
N PRO A 158 -5.51 -17.95 -6.42
CA PRO A 158 -4.52 -16.89 -6.64
C PRO A 158 -4.50 -16.33 -8.07
N ASP A 159 -5.18 -16.99 -9.01
CA ASP A 159 -5.24 -16.61 -10.41
C ASP A 159 -6.15 -15.41 -10.61
N SER A 160 -5.81 -14.57 -11.59
CA SER A 160 -6.56 -13.38 -11.95
C SER A 160 -6.87 -13.39 -13.43
N ALA A 161 -8.08 -12.94 -13.78
CA ALA A 161 -8.49 -12.72 -15.16
C ALA A 161 -7.80 -11.49 -15.81
N GLY A 162 -7.07 -10.69 -15.02
CA GLY A 162 -6.43 -9.46 -15.47
C GLY A 162 -7.43 -8.45 -16.01
N SER A 163 -7.00 -7.61 -16.96
CA SER A 163 -7.90 -6.72 -17.73
C SER A 163 -8.37 -7.35 -19.04
N THR A 164 -7.68 -8.39 -19.53
CA THR A 164 -8.02 -9.14 -20.75
C THR A 164 -7.52 -10.58 -20.58
N PRO A 165 -8.41 -11.60 -20.60
CA PRO A 165 -9.83 -11.53 -20.98
C PRO A 165 -10.75 -10.86 -19.93
N GLY A 166 -10.24 -10.57 -18.72
CA GLY A 166 -10.94 -9.79 -17.70
C GLY A 166 -12.11 -10.55 -17.02
N PRO A 167 -12.74 -9.91 -16.02
CA PRO A 167 -14.04 -10.32 -15.48
C PRO A 167 -15.04 -10.69 -16.58
N VAL A 168 -15.95 -11.61 -16.28
CA VAL A 168 -16.99 -12.03 -17.24
C VAL A 168 -17.84 -10.83 -17.66
N ALA A 169 -18.17 -9.97 -16.70
CA ALA A 169 -18.90 -8.73 -16.88
C ALA A 169 -18.29 -7.79 -17.93
N TYR A 170 -16.98 -7.88 -18.22
CA TYR A 170 -16.36 -6.98 -19.21
C TYR A 170 -16.69 -7.37 -20.66
N GLY A 171 -17.21 -8.59 -20.90
CA GLY A 171 -17.54 -9.05 -22.25
C GLY A 171 -16.33 -9.26 -23.18
N LEU A 172 -15.11 -9.31 -22.64
CA LEU A 172 -13.85 -9.45 -23.39
C LEU A 172 -13.38 -10.91 -23.55
N GLY A 173 -14.29 -11.87 -23.34
CA GLY A 173 -14.03 -13.31 -23.49
C GLY A 173 -13.70 -14.04 -22.18
N GLY A 174 -13.79 -13.37 -21.03
CA GLY A 174 -13.71 -13.99 -19.71
C GLY A 174 -14.84 -15.02 -19.52
N LYS A 175 -14.56 -16.13 -18.83
CA LYS A 175 -15.52 -17.23 -18.64
C LYS A 175 -15.65 -17.70 -17.19
N GLU A 176 -14.75 -17.28 -16.33
CA GLU A 176 -14.68 -17.72 -14.95
C GLU A 176 -15.03 -16.53 -14.07
N PRO A 177 -15.96 -16.68 -13.11
CA PRO A 177 -16.43 -15.55 -12.33
C PRO A 177 -15.31 -14.98 -11.45
N THR A 178 -15.36 -13.68 -11.23
CA THR A 178 -14.37 -12.92 -10.47
C THR A 178 -15.01 -12.13 -9.33
N VAL A 179 -14.18 -11.49 -8.51
CA VAL A 179 -14.65 -10.59 -7.44
C VAL A 179 -15.48 -9.43 -8.00
N THR A 180 -15.07 -8.84 -9.13
CA THR A 180 -15.81 -7.78 -9.82
C THR A 180 -17.17 -8.26 -10.34
N ASP A 181 -17.25 -9.51 -10.82
CA ASP A 181 -18.55 -10.11 -11.19
C ASP A 181 -19.47 -10.22 -9.96
N ALA A 182 -18.91 -10.61 -8.81
CA ALA A 182 -19.66 -10.69 -7.57
C ALA A 182 -20.09 -9.30 -7.05
N ASP A 183 -19.21 -8.30 -7.06
CA ASP A 183 -19.57 -6.92 -6.68
C ASP A 183 -20.68 -6.33 -7.56
N LEU A 184 -20.68 -6.67 -8.86
CA LEU A 184 -21.76 -6.30 -9.79
C LEU A 184 -23.09 -6.94 -9.38
N ILE A 185 -23.12 -8.26 -9.17
CA ILE A 185 -24.35 -8.98 -8.78
C ILE A 185 -24.87 -8.57 -7.40
N LEU A 186 -23.98 -8.15 -6.49
CA LEU A 186 -24.38 -7.59 -5.20
C LEU A 186 -24.82 -6.12 -5.28
N GLY A 187 -24.95 -5.54 -6.48
CA GLY A 187 -25.43 -4.18 -6.71
C GLY A 187 -24.47 -3.08 -6.24
N ARG A 188 -23.20 -3.41 -6.01
CA ARG A 188 -22.19 -2.43 -5.57
C ARG A 188 -21.65 -1.61 -6.75
N LEU A 189 -21.64 -2.19 -7.94
CA LEU A 189 -21.23 -1.54 -9.18
C LEU A 189 -22.43 -1.13 -10.02
N ASP A 190 -22.24 -0.08 -10.82
CA ASP A 190 -23.20 0.37 -11.82
C ASP A 190 -22.81 -0.23 -13.18
N SER A 191 -23.73 -0.95 -13.82
CA SER A 191 -23.46 -1.58 -15.11
C SER A 191 -23.20 -0.57 -16.24
N ASP A 192 -23.79 0.61 -16.14
CA ASP A 192 -23.82 1.61 -17.22
C ASP A 192 -22.71 2.66 -17.05
N HIS A 193 -22.23 2.86 -15.81
CA HIS A 193 -21.28 3.92 -15.46
C HIS A 193 -19.92 3.41 -14.98
N PHE A 194 -19.61 2.11 -15.15
CA PHE A 194 -18.31 1.58 -14.78
C PHE A 194 -17.17 2.23 -15.58
N ALA A 195 -16.10 2.64 -14.90
CA ALA A 195 -14.98 3.40 -15.46
C ALA A 195 -15.46 4.67 -16.22
N GLY A 196 -16.35 5.45 -15.60
CA GLY A 196 -16.95 6.65 -16.20
C GLY A 196 -17.84 6.37 -17.41
N GLY A 197 -18.40 5.15 -17.51
CA GLY A 197 -19.17 4.67 -18.66
C GLY A 197 -18.31 4.22 -19.84
N GLY A 198 -16.99 4.11 -19.66
CA GLY A 198 -16.08 3.62 -20.69
C GLY A 198 -16.21 2.12 -20.96
N ILE A 199 -16.80 1.36 -20.03
CA ILE A 199 -17.03 -0.08 -20.13
C ILE A 199 -18.45 -0.38 -19.65
N GLN A 200 -19.29 -0.90 -20.55
CA GLN A 200 -20.60 -1.43 -20.20
C GLN A 200 -20.43 -2.83 -19.61
N LEU A 201 -20.96 -3.06 -18.40
CA LEU A 201 -20.89 -4.36 -17.74
C LEU A 201 -22.08 -5.25 -18.13
N ASP A 202 -21.80 -6.53 -18.39
CA ASP A 202 -22.80 -7.57 -18.65
C ASP A 202 -23.18 -8.31 -17.36
N GLU A 203 -24.21 -7.80 -16.69
CA GLU A 203 -24.76 -8.38 -15.47
C GLU A 203 -25.30 -9.80 -15.68
N GLY A 204 -25.93 -10.06 -16.83
CA GLY A 204 -26.49 -11.38 -17.15
C GLY A 204 -25.41 -12.44 -17.29
N ALA A 205 -24.31 -12.11 -17.96
CA ALA A 205 -23.16 -13.01 -18.09
C ALA A 205 -22.47 -13.26 -16.74
N ALA A 206 -22.28 -12.22 -15.93
CA ALA A 206 -21.73 -12.35 -14.57
C ALA A 206 -22.59 -13.26 -13.68
N ALA A 207 -23.92 -13.05 -13.68
CA ALA A 207 -24.86 -13.86 -12.93
C ALA A 207 -24.83 -15.34 -13.35
N ALA A 208 -24.81 -15.60 -14.66
CA ALA A 208 -24.75 -16.96 -15.20
C ALA A 208 -23.43 -17.67 -14.81
N ALA A 209 -22.29 -16.97 -14.86
CA ALA A 209 -21.00 -17.52 -14.47
C ALA A 209 -20.94 -17.85 -12.98
N LEU A 210 -21.41 -16.94 -12.11
CA LEU A 210 -21.48 -17.18 -10.66
C LEU A 210 -22.42 -18.34 -10.31
N SER A 211 -23.60 -18.40 -10.95
CA SER A 211 -24.54 -19.50 -10.79
C SER A 211 -23.91 -20.84 -11.17
N THR A 212 -23.26 -20.91 -12.34
CA THR A 212 -22.69 -22.17 -12.85
C THR A 212 -21.49 -22.63 -12.03
N CYS A 213 -20.57 -21.72 -11.69
CA CYS A 213 -19.28 -22.10 -11.09
C CYS A 213 -19.30 -22.15 -9.56
N VAL A 214 -20.26 -21.48 -8.91
CA VAL A 214 -20.36 -21.39 -7.45
C VAL A 214 -21.74 -21.83 -6.94
N GLY A 215 -22.81 -21.37 -7.58
CA GLY A 215 -24.19 -21.67 -7.18
C GLY A 215 -24.56 -23.15 -7.27
N GLU A 216 -24.55 -23.72 -8.48
CA GLU A 216 -24.93 -25.10 -8.75
C GLU A 216 -24.09 -26.13 -7.94
N PRO A 217 -22.75 -26.00 -7.82
CA PRO A 217 -21.95 -26.94 -7.03
C PRO A 217 -22.26 -26.93 -5.53
N LEU A 218 -22.74 -25.80 -5.00
CA LEU A 218 -23.01 -25.62 -3.57
C LEU A 218 -24.50 -25.62 -3.21
N GLY A 219 -25.39 -25.64 -4.21
CA GLY A 219 -26.83 -25.46 -4.02
C GLY A 219 -27.19 -24.06 -3.50
N LEU A 220 -26.49 -23.04 -3.98
CA LEU A 220 -26.75 -21.63 -3.65
C LEU A 220 -27.40 -20.92 -4.85
N ASP A 221 -28.43 -20.12 -4.56
CA ASP A 221 -29.20 -19.38 -5.58
C ASP A 221 -29.16 -17.86 -5.31
N GLU A 222 -29.75 -17.08 -6.22
CA GLU A 222 -29.86 -15.62 -6.12
C GLU A 222 -28.49 -14.92 -5.94
N TYR A 223 -28.35 -14.10 -4.90
CA TYR A 223 -27.13 -13.35 -4.58
C TYR A 223 -26.13 -14.16 -3.73
N TRP A 224 -26.49 -15.34 -3.22
CA TRP A 224 -25.62 -16.12 -2.33
C TRP A 224 -24.29 -16.56 -2.94
N PRO A 225 -24.22 -16.98 -4.23
CA PRO A 225 -22.94 -17.27 -4.88
C PRO A 225 -22.00 -16.05 -4.85
N ALA A 226 -22.53 -14.86 -5.17
CA ALA A 226 -21.77 -13.62 -5.15
C ALA A 226 -21.36 -13.21 -3.73
N ALA A 227 -22.27 -13.27 -2.76
CA ALA A 227 -22.01 -12.95 -1.36
C ALA A 227 -20.93 -13.87 -0.77
N GLY A 228 -20.94 -15.16 -1.11
CA GLY A 228 -19.91 -16.11 -0.70
C GLY A 228 -18.52 -15.77 -1.26
N VAL A 229 -18.44 -15.37 -2.54
CA VAL A 229 -17.18 -14.93 -3.16
C VAL A 229 -16.61 -13.70 -2.44
N ILE A 230 -17.47 -12.70 -2.17
CA ILE A 230 -17.07 -11.48 -1.46
C ILE A 230 -16.61 -11.77 -0.03
N GLU A 231 -17.37 -12.56 0.73
CA GLU A 231 -17.02 -12.88 2.12
C GLU A 231 -15.68 -13.63 2.21
N ILE A 232 -15.39 -14.53 1.25
CA ILE A 232 -14.11 -15.26 1.20
C ILE A 232 -12.94 -14.34 0.82
N VAL A 233 -13.09 -13.49 -0.19
CA VAL A 233 -11.99 -12.59 -0.58
C VAL A 233 -11.66 -11.59 0.53
N GLU A 234 -12.69 -11.06 1.20
CA GLU A 234 -12.53 -10.15 2.33
C GLU A 234 -11.90 -10.85 3.55
N GLU A 235 -12.25 -12.10 3.83
CA GLU A 235 -11.62 -12.88 4.91
C GLU A 235 -10.15 -13.21 4.61
N ASN A 236 -9.83 -13.56 3.36
CA ASN A 236 -8.45 -13.78 2.93
C ASN A 236 -7.60 -12.52 3.10
N MET A 237 -8.13 -11.36 2.71
CA MET A 237 -7.47 -10.06 2.92
C MET A 237 -7.28 -9.74 4.41
N ALA A 238 -8.32 -9.96 5.22
CA ALA A 238 -8.26 -9.73 6.66
C ALA A 238 -7.22 -10.63 7.34
N ASN A 239 -7.16 -11.90 6.95
CA ASN A 239 -6.18 -12.84 7.48
C ASN A 239 -4.74 -12.43 7.14
N ALA A 240 -4.48 -12.05 5.89
CA ALA A 240 -3.16 -11.56 5.49
C ALA A 240 -2.74 -10.29 6.25
N ALA A 241 -3.67 -9.35 6.46
CA ALA A 241 -3.43 -8.16 7.26
C ALA A 241 -3.10 -8.50 8.73
N ARG A 242 -3.84 -9.42 9.35
CA ARG A 242 -3.59 -9.89 10.72
C ARG A 242 -2.22 -10.55 10.86
N VAL A 243 -1.87 -11.45 9.94
CA VAL A 243 -0.55 -12.10 9.93
C VAL A 243 0.55 -11.05 9.82
N HIS A 244 0.43 -10.10 8.88
CA HIS A 244 1.42 -9.05 8.69
C HIS A 244 1.58 -8.16 9.94
N ALA A 245 0.49 -7.78 10.61
CA ALA A 245 0.55 -7.00 11.85
C ALA A 245 1.19 -7.79 13.00
N VAL A 246 0.82 -9.06 13.18
CA VAL A 246 1.38 -9.94 14.21
C VAL A 246 2.89 -10.16 14.03
N GLU A 247 3.37 -10.32 12.79
CA GLU A 247 4.80 -10.42 12.48
C GLU A 247 5.62 -9.19 12.91
N ARG A 248 4.94 -8.05 13.10
CA ARG A 248 5.53 -6.78 13.57
C ARG A 248 5.18 -6.43 15.01
N GLY A 249 4.48 -7.32 15.72
CA GLY A 249 4.02 -7.07 17.09
C GLY A 249 3.01 -5.91 17.18
N LYS A 250 2.20 -5.72 16.12
CA LYS A 250 1.21 -4.65 15.98
C LYS A 250 -0.20 -5.22 16.08
N GLU A 251 -1.12 -4.46 16.67
CA GLU A 251 -2.54 -4.82 16.80
C GLU A 251 -3.37 -4.06 15.74
N PRO A 252 -3.98 -4.75 14.74
CA PRO A 252 -4.72 -4.09 13.66
C PRO A 252 -5.83 -3.14 14.14
N GLY A 253 -6.54 -3.47 15.22
CA GLY A 253 -7.65 -2.64 15.73
C GLY A 253 -7.25 -1.22 16.15
N GLU A 254 -5.96 -0.97 16.43
CA GLU A 254 -5.44 0.35 16.79
C GLU A 254 -5.21 1.29 15.59
N TYR A 255 -5.42 0.80 14.36
CA TYR A 255 -5.15 1.53 13.13
C TYR A 255 -6.43 2.10 12.52
N THR A 256 -6.31 3.26 11.87
CA THR A 256 -7.30 3.75 10.92
C THR A 256 -6.96 3.24 9.52
N MET A 257 -7.93 2.71 8.77
CA MET A 257 -7.69 2.31 7.39
C MET A 257 -7.70 3.52 6.46
N ILE A 258 -6.72 3.64 5.57
CA ILE A 258 -6.80 4.49 4.37
C ILE A 258 -6.89 3.57 3.17
N ALA A 259 -8.01 3.60 2.46
CA ALA A 259 -8.25 2.69 1.33
C ALA A 259 -8.28 3.43 -0.01
N PHE A 260 -7.56 2.90 -1.00
CA PHE A 260 -7.44 3.44 -2.35
C PHE A 260 -7.21 2.32 -3.37
N GLY A 261 -7.18 2.65 -4.66
CA GLY A 261 -7.31 1.69 -5.75
C GLY A 261 -8.76 1.53 -6.16
N GLY A 262 -8.99 1.05 -7.39
CA GLY A 262 -10.34 1.02 -7.98
C GLY A 262 -11.32 0.11 -7.24
N ALA A 263 -10.84 -0.94 -6.57
CA ALA A 263 -11.69 -1.90 -5.86
C ALA A 263 -11.66 -1.74 -4.33
N ALA A 264 -10.66 -1.07 -3.74
CA ALA A 264 -10.54 -1.05 -2.28
C ALA A 264 -11.75 -0.43 -1.56
N PRO A 265 -12.32 0.72 -2.00
CA PRO A 265 -13.46 1.32 -1.33
C PRO A 265 -14.73 0.46 -1.29
N LEU A 266 -14.85 -0.55 -2.16
CA LEU A 266 -15.95 -1.54 -2.14
C LEU A 266 -15.85 -2.47 -0.91
N HIS A 267 -14.62 -2.80 -0.50
CA HIS A 267 -14.33 -3.80 0.53
C HIS A 267 -13.84 -3.21 1.85
N ALA A 268 -13.44 -1.92 1.85
CA ALA A 268 -12.69 -1.31 2.93
C ALA A 268 -13.41 -1.36 4.29
N VAL A 269 -14.71 -1.05 4.34
CA VAL A 269 -15.45 -1.01 5.62
C VAL A 269 -15.61 -2.39 6.22
N ARG A 270 -15.90 -3.40 5.39
CA ARG A 270 -16.04 -4.79 5.85
C ARG A 270 -14.69 -5.40 6.26
N LEU A 271 -13.62 -5.07 5.53
CA LEU A 271 -12.26 -5.43 5.91
C LEU A 271 -11.85 -4.78 7.24
N ALA A 272 -12.10 -3.48 7.41
CA ALA A 272 -11.88 -2.76 8.66
C ALA A 272 -12.64 -3.41 9.82
N GLU A 273 -13.89 -3.80 9.59
CA GLU A 273 -14.68 -4.53 10.59
C GLU A 273 -14.04 -5.85 11.02
N LYS A 274 -13.60 -6.68 10.08
CA LYS A 274 -12.91 -7.95 10.34
C LYS A 274 -11.57 -7.77 11.07
N LEU A 275 -10.98 -6.59 10.97
CA LEU A 275 -9.74 -6.21 11.65
C LEU A 275 -9.97 -5.48 12.98
N GLY A 276 -11.23 -5.26 13.38
CA GLY A 276 -11.55 -4.54 14.61
C GLY A 276 -11.24 -3.05 14.56
N MET A 277 -11.16 -2.46 13.35
CA MET A 277 -10.94 -1.02 13.17
C MET A 277 -12.28 -0.27 13.16
N ASP A 278 -12.30 0.91 13.77
CA ASP A 278 -13.50 1.74 13.89
C ASP A 278 -13.65 2.78 12.78
N ARG A 279 -12.56 3.08 12.07
CA ARG A 279 -12.50 4.19 11.10
C ARG A 279 -11.85 3.80 9.79
N VAL A 280 -12.48 4.21 8.69
CA VAL A 280 -11.97 4.12 7.32
C VAL A 280 -11.95 5.51 6.69
N VAL A 281 -10.89 5.83 5.96
CA VAL A 281 -10.74 7.06 5.19
C VAL A 281 -10.56 6.72 3.72
N ILE A 282 -11.45 7.24 2.87
CA ILE A 282 -11.35 7.13 1.41
C ILE A 282 -10.97 8.50 0.86
N PRO A 283 -9.73 8.69 0.36
CA PRO A 283 -9.29 9.98 -0.14
C PRO A 283 -10.03 10.38 -1.43
N LEU A 284 -9.98 11.66 -1.78
CA LEU A 284 -10.36 12.09 -3.12
C LEU A 284 -9.38 11.50 -4.15
N GLY A 285 -9.91 10.94 -5.25
CA GLY A 285 -9.11 10.26 -6.27
C GLY A 285 -8.58 8.90 -5.78
N ALA A 286 -9.38 8.18 -4.98
CA ALA A 286 -9.01 6.88 -4.44
C ALA A 286 -8.62 5.90 -5.56
N GLY A 287 -9.36 5.87 -6.67
CA GLY A 287 -9.06 5.00 -7.81
C GLY A 287 -7.67 5.21 -8.44
N VAL A 288 -7.05 6.37 -8.26
CA VAL A 288 -5.73 6.74 -8.80
C VAL A 288 -4.70 7.09 -7.72
N GLY A 289 -4.91 6.60 -6.49
CA GLY A 289 -4.11 6.97 -5.32
C GLY A 289 -2.59 6.88 -5.50
N SER A 290 -2.11 5.84 -6.18
CA SER A 290 -0.67 5.68 -6.45
C SER A 290 -0.10 6.82 -7.30
N ALA A 291 -0.83 7.31 -8.31
CA ALA A 291 -0.41 8.43 -9.13
C ALA A 291 -0.36 9.74 -8.32
N ILE A 292 -1.31 9.96 -7.41
CA ILE A 292 -1.28 11.10 -6.47
C ILE A 292 -0.02 11.04 -5.60
N GLY A 293 0.33 9.85 -5.11
CA GLY A 293 1.56 9.62 -4.36
C GLY A 293 2.84 9.92 -5.14
N PHE A 294 2.87 9.62 -6.44
CA PHE A 294 4.02 9.93 -7.29
C PHE A 294 4.30 11.43 -7.36
N LEU A 295 3.27 12.27 -7.39
CA LEU A 295 3.40 13.73 -7.41
C LEU A 295 3.97 14.29 -6.09
N GLN A 296 3.82 13.54 -5.00
CA GLN A 296 4.24 13.96 -3.65
C GLN A 296 5.62 13.43 -3.26
N ALA A 297 6.12 12.42 -3.99
CA ALA A 297 7.36 11.76 -3.67
C ALA A 297 8.58 12.65 -3.96
N PRO A 298 9.56 12.70 -3.05
CA PRO A 298 10.80 13.41 -3.30
C PRO A 298 11.67 12.64 -4.30
N VAL A 299 12.49 13.36 -5.06
CA VAL A 299 13.63 12.70 -5.71
C VAL A 299 14.59 12.29 -4.61
N SER A 300 14.98 11.03 -4.59
CA SER A 300 15.88 10.52 -3.56
C SER A 300 16.79 9.43 -4.09
N TYR A 301 17.93 9.25 -3.44
CA TYR A 301 18.84 8.16 -3.72
C TYR A 301 19.46 7.64 -2.43
N GLN A 302 19.38 6.32 -2.24
CA GLN A 302 19.99 5.64 -1.10
C GLN A 302 21.18 4.78 -1.54
N ILE A 303 22.27 4.94 -0.78
CA ILE A 303 23.49 4.15 -0.88
C ILE A 303 23.65 3.37 0.42
N VAL A 304 24.02 2.10 0.29
CA VAL A 304 24.35 1.22 1.41
C VAL A 304 25.75 0.66 1.20
N ARG A 305 26.59 0.69 2.24
CA ARG A 305 27.95 0.12 2.25
C ARG A 305 28.20 -0.66 3.53
N SER A 306 28.94 -1.75 3.43
CA SER A 306 29.34 -2.56 4.58
C SER A 306 30.67 -2.06 5.14
N LEU A 307 30.69 -1.70 6.42
CA LEU A 307 31.90 -1.45 7.19
C LEU A 307 31.61 -1.86 8.63
N ARG A 308 32.30 -2.89 9.11
CA ARG A 308 32.12 -3.35 10.48
C ARG A 308 32.84 -2.41 11.44
N VAL A 309 32.12 -1.85 12.39
CA VAL A 309 32.68 -1.00 13.45
C VAL A 309 32.13 -1.50 14.77
N LEU A 310 33.02 -1.77 15.71
CA LEU A 310 32.62 -2.14 17.06
C LEU A 310 32.40 -0.86 17.87
N ILE A 311 31.28 -0.77 18.59
CA ILE A 311 31.06 0.39 19.45
C ILE A 311 32.14 0.42 20.54
N GLY A 312 32.71 1.60 20.79
CA GLY A 312 33.90 1.81 21.61
C GLY A 312 35.24 1.82 20.84
N THR A 313 35.22 1.75 19.51
CA THR A 313 36.44 1.94 18.69
C THR A 313 36.89 3.40 18.71
N GLU A 314 38.18 3.65 18.95
CA GLU A 314 38.75 5.01 19.02
C GLU A 314 38.99 5.63 17.64
N ASP A 315 39.55 4.87 16.68
CA ASP A 315 39.81 5.35 15.33
C ASP A 315 38.56 5.23 14.43
N LEU A 316 37.90 6.36 14.21
CA LEU A 316 36.71 6.47 13.36
C LEU A 316 37.02 7.04 11.96
N SER A 317 38.30 7.23 11.61
CA SER A 317 38.70 7.90 10.36
C SER A 317 38.12 7.23 9.11
N GLN A 318 38.16 5.90 9.05
CA GLN A 318 37.59 5.13 7.93
C GLN A 318 36.07 5.26 7.82
N LEU A 319 35.37 5.31 8.96
CA LEU A 319 33.93 5.48 8.99
C LEU A 319 33.52 6.87 8.51
N ILE A 320 34.21 7.91 8.98
CA ILE A 320 33.98 9.29 8.56
C ILE A 320 34.20 9.42 7.05
N GLN A 321 35.33 8.90 6.54
CA GLN A 321 35.63 8.91 5.11
C GLN A 321 34.57 8.19 4.28
N LEU A 322 34.09 7.02 4.74
CA LEU A 322 33.04 6.28 4.06
C LEU A 322 31.73 7.07 3.98
N GLN A 323 31.34 7.71 5.08
CA GLN A 323 30.10 8.49 5.16
C GLN A 323 30.14 9.73 4.26
N ASP A 324 31.28 10.42 4.22
CA ASP A 324 31.47 11.57 3.32
C ASP A 324 31.41 11.14 1.84
N GLN A 325 32.04 10.01 1.49
CA GLN A 325 31.97 9.45 0.14
C GLN A 325 30.53 9.07 -0.25
N MET A 326 29.81 8.38 0.63
CA MET A 326 28.42 7.99 0.40
C MET A 326 27.50 9.22 0.26
N LEU A 327 27.68 10.23 1.11
CA LEU A 327 26.91 11.47 1.03
C LEU A 327 27.18 12.20 -0.28
N HIS A 328 28.45 12.29 -0.70
CA HIS A 328 28.83 12.89 -1.96
C HIS A 328 28.23 12.15 -3.17
N GLU A 329 28.39 10.82 -3.22
CA GLU A 329 27.87 9.96 -4.29
C GLU A 329 26.34 10.10 -4.39
N ALA A 330 25.61 10.02 -3.27
CA ALA A 330 24.14 10.15 -3.26
C ALA A 330 23.68 11.55 -3.68
N THR A 331 24.40 12.59 -3.25
CA THR A 331 24.11 13.98 -3.63
C THR A 331 24.25 14.19 -5.13
N GLN A 332 25.30 13.65 -5.75
CA GLN A 332 25.50 13.77 -7.20
C GLN A 332 24.35 13.15 -7.99
N VAL A 333 23.81 12.02 -7.55
CA VAL A 333 22.69 11.36 -8.22
C VAL A 333 21.40 12.21 -8.13
N VAL A 334 21.10 12.79 -6.97
CA VAL A 334 19.93 13.65 -6.79
C VAL A 334 20.07 14.96 -7.58
N VAL A 335 21.25 15.59 -7.55
CA VAL A 335 21.54 16.82 -8.31
C VAL A 335 21.43 16.60 -9.81
N ALA A 336 21.83 15.42 -10.32
CA ALA A 336 21.67 15.06 -11.73
C ALA A 336 20.20 15.01 -12.19
N SER A 337 19.24 14.97 -11.26
CA SER A 337 17.82 15.13 -11.58
C SER A 337 17.46 16.59 -11.92
N GLY A 338 18.37 17.55 -11.79
CA GLY A 338 18.08 18.98 -11.99
C GLY A 338 17.46 19.66 -10.76
N ARG A 339 17.42 19.00 -9.60
CA ARG A 339 16.99 19.60 -8.32
C ARG A 339 18.17 19.78 -7.38
N THR A 340 18.50 21.02 -7.05
CA THR A 340 19.71 21.38 -6.29
C THR A 340 19.44 22.11 -4.97
N GLU A 341 18.21 22.62 -4.78
CA GLU A 341 17.85 23.40 -3.59
C GLU A 341 17.14 22.54 -2.54
N GLY A 342 17.38 22.85 -1.26
CA GLY A 342 16.67 22.24 -0.13
C GLY A 342 16.94 20.74 0.06
N LEU A 343 18.11 20.24 -0.37
CA LEU A 343 18.47 18.83 -0.18
C LEU A 343 18.57 18.51 1.31
N ARG A 344 17.96 17.38 1.70
CA ARG A 344 18.10 16.78 3.02
C ARG A 344 18.80 15.44 2.88
N HIS A 345 19.44 15.01 3.96
CA HIS A 345 19.99 13.67 4.04
C HIS A 345 19.57 13.00 5.35
N ASN A 346 19.41 11.69 5.28
CA ASN A 346 19.23 10.82 6.43
C ASN A 346 20.37 9.79 6.40
N ARG A 347 20.93 9.49 7.57
CA ARG A 347 21.93 8.44 7.75
C ARG A 347 21.36 7.37 8.69
N GLN A 348 21.48 6.11 8.32
CA GLN A 348 21.09 4.98 9.16
C GLN A 348 22.24 3.99 9.28
N VAL A 349 22.20 3.19 10.34
CA VAL A 349 23.18 2.13 10.60
C VAL A 349 22.45 0.86 11.02
N ALA A 350 22.90 -0.27 10.49
CA ALA A 350 22.42 -1.59 10.87
C ALA A 350 23.33 -2.14 11.99
N LEU A 351 22.75 -2.43 13.15
CA LEU A 351 23.46 -2.91 14.33
C LEU A 351 22.98 -4.28 14.76
N ARG A 352 23.85 -4.99 15.46
CA ARG A 352 23.54 -6.25 16.12
C ARG A 352 24.47 -6.49 17.30
N TYR A 353 24.09 -7.38 18.20
CA TYR A 353 25.04 -7.92 19.16
C TYR A 353 26.05 -8.82 18.42
N GLN A 354 27.32 -8.75 18.82
CA GLN A 354 28.38 -9.55 18.22
C GLN A 354 28.02 -11.05 18.24
N GLY A 355 28.13 -11.68 17.08
CA GLY A 355 27.78 -13.10 16.90
C GLY A 355 26.34 -13.35 16.44
N GLN A 356 25.47 -12.34 16.43
CA GLN A 356 24.12 -12.48 15.88
C GLN A 356 24.10 -12.47 14.34
N GLY A 357 23.05 -13.06 13.77
CA GLY A 357 22.80 -13.09 12.33
C GLY A 357 21.82 -12.03 11.81
N HIS A 358 21.08 -11.36 12.69
CA HIS A 358 20.04 -10.38 12.34
C HIS A 358 20.42 -9.00 12.85
N GLU A 359 20.11 -7.98 12.04
CA GLU A 359 20.41 -6.58 12.32
C GLU A 359 19.13 -5.78 12.55
N LEU A 360 19.20 -4.77 13.41
CA LEU A 360 18.18 -3.72 13.54
C LEU A 360 18.73 -2.42 12.96
N LEU A 361 17.89 -1.66 12.27
CA LEU A 361 18.24 -0.35 11.70
C LEU A 361 17.96 0.75 12.71
N VAL A 362 18.94 1.62 12.93
CA VAL A 362 18.85 2.77 13.83
C VAL A 362 19.31 4.02 13.07
N GLU A 363 18.62 5.13 13.33
CA GLU A 363 18.98 6.45 12.80
C GLU A 363 20.32 6.91 13.37
N LEU A 364 21.20 7.44 12.52
CA LEU A 364 22.45 8.07 12.93
C LEU A 364 22.19 9.58 13.08
N PRO A 365 22.32 10.15 14.30
CA PRO A 365 22.02 11.56 14.57
C PRO A 365 22.74 12.51 13.62
N GLU A 366 22.14 13.67 13.32
CA GLU A 366 22.79 14.71 12.52
C GLU A 366 24.08 15.22 13.20
N GLY A 367 25.06 15.66 12.39
CA GLY A 367 26.33 16.19 12.88
C GLY A 367 27.53 15.23 12.70
N PRO A 368 28.67 15.52 13.36
CA PRO A 368 29.89 14.74 13.23
C PRO A 368 29.74 13.35 13.87
N ILE A 369 30.47 12.37 13.33
CA ILE A 369 30.54 11.02 13.90
C ILE A 369 31.68 11.01 14.92
N THR A 370 31.32 10.88 16.19
CA THR A 370 32.25 10.76 17.31
C THR A 370 31.96 9.49 18.11
N ALA A 371 32.79 9.20 19.12
CA ALA A 371 32.53 8.10 20.05
C ALA A 371 31.19 8.27 20.77
N GLU A 372 30.87 9.50 21.18
CA GLU A 372 29.59 9.85 21.81
C GLU A 372 28.41 9.60 20.88
N THR A 373 28.54 9.94 19.58
CA THR A 373 27.51 9.65 18.58
C THR A 373 27.22 8.15 18.49
N LEU A 374 28.26 7.30 18.52
CA LEU A 374 28.08 5.85 18.47
C LEU A 374 27.48 5.29 19.77
N GLU A 375 27.76 5.89 20.93
CA GLU A 375 27.11 5.51 22.19
C GLU A 375 25.61 5.85 22.19
N LEU A 376 25.20 6.99 21.62
CA LEU A 376 23.77 7.31 21.44
C LEU A 376 23.08 6.26 20.56
N VAL A 377 23.69 5.92 19.43
CA VAL A 377 23.19 4.85 18.54
C VAL A 377 23.10 3.51 19.27
N ARG A 378 24.05 3.18 20.17
CA ARG A 378 23.98 1.96 20.98
C ARG A 378 22.74 1.94 21.87
N LEU A 379 22.45 3.06 22.54
CA LEU A 379 21.29 3.18 23.42
C LEU A 379 19.98 3.06 22.65
N ASP A 380 19.90 3.70 21.48
CA ASP A 380 18.74 3.59 20.58
C ASP A 380 18.56 2.15 20.07
N PHE A 381 19.66 1.48 19.71
CA PHE A 381 19.65 0.05 19.37
C PHE A 381 19.12 -0.81 20.52
N GLU A 382 19.61 -0.63 21.75
CA GLU A 382 19.17 -1.43 22.91
C GLU A 382 17.70 -1.18 23.26
N SER A 383 17.22 0.05 23.09
CA SER A 383 15.81 0.40 23.26
C SER A 383 14.94 -0.33 22.23
N LEU A 384 15.29 -0.24 20.94
CA LEU A 384 14.59 -0.93 19.86
C LEU A 384 14.68 -2.45 20.00
N TYR A 385 15.84 -2.99 20.37
CA TYR A 385 16.04 -4.41 20.60
C TYR A 385 15.14 -4.92 21.73
N ARG A 386 14.98 -4.17 22.81
CA ARG A 386 14.04 -4.50 23.90
C ARG A 386 12.59 -4.48 23.43
N GLN A 387 12.21 -3.53 22.57
CA GLN A 387 10.87 -3.47 22.00
C GLN A 387 10.57 -4.69 21.12
N VAL A 388 11.53 -5.11 20.29
CA VAL A 388 11.35 -6.23 19.36
C VAL A 388 11.47 -7.60 20.03
N TYR A 389 12.41 -7.78 20.96
CA TYR A 389 12.76 -9.09 21.53
C TYR A 389 12.49 -9.24 23.04
N GLY A 390 12.05 -8.18 23.73
CA GLY A 390 11.71 -8.20 25.16
C GLY A 390 12.91 -8.23 26.12
N LEU A 391 14.15 -8.21 25.64
CA LEU A 391 15.37 -8.27 26.47
C LEU A 391 16.51 -7.43 25.89
N VAL A 392 17.63 -7.31 26.61
CA VAL A 392 18.91 -6.77 26.12
C VAL A 392 20.05 -7.70 26.54
N MET A 393 21.20 -7.64 25.87
CA MET A 393 22.36 -8.51 26.13
C MET A 393 23.55 -7.67 26.65
N PRO A 394 23.57 -7.29 27.95
CA PRO A 394 24.50 -6.29 28.47
C PRO A 394 25.98 -6.69 28.35
N ASP A 395 26.27 -7.99 28.39
CA ASP A 395 27.65 -8.52 28.35
C ASP A 395 28.18 -8.72 26.91
N ILE A 396 27.35 -8.46 25.89
CA ILE A 396 27.74 -8.63 24.48
C ILE A 396 27.89 -7.26 23.84
N ARG A 397 29.04 -7.02 23.21
CA ARG A 397 29.29 -5.77 22.51
C ARG A 397 28.41 -5.65 21.26
N VAL A 398 28.00 -4.42 20.97
CA VAL A 398 27.24 -4.07 19.78
C VAL A 398 28.21 -3.77 18.63
N GLU A 399 27.95 -4.36 17.46
CA GLU A 399 28.68 -4.06 16.23
C GLU A 399 27.76 -3.40 15.18
N CYS A 400 28.24 -2.31 14.59
CA CYS A 400 27.69 -1.72 13.38
C CYS A 400 28.15 -2.55 12.18
N VAL A 401 27.24 -2.88 11.27
CA VAL A 401 27.47 -3.85 10.18
C VAL A 401 27.43 -3.18 8.81
N SER A 402 26.45 -2.31 8.59
CA SER A 402 26.29 -1.56 7.36
C SER A 402 25.75 -0.18 7.62
N TRP A 403 26.10 0.73 6.74
CA TRP A 403 25.78 2.15 6.80
C TRP A 403 24.97 2.51 5.58
N SER A 404 23.97 3.36 5.78
CA SER A 404 23.08 3.83 4.74
C SER A 404 23.05 5.35 4.74
N VAL A 405 23.18 5.95 3.56
CA VAL A 405 22.97 7.39 3.36
C VAL A 405 21.90 7.57 2.30
N THR A 406 20.85 8.30 2.65
CA THR A 406 19.79 8.70 1.73
C THR A 406 19.87 10.20 1.54
N VAL A 407 20.01 10.68 0.31
CA VAL A 407 19.84 12.10 -0.03
C VAL A 407 18.51 12.26 -0.74
N MET A 408 17.77 13.33 -0.43
CA MET A 408 16.47 13.59 -1.01
C MET A 408 16.15 15.07 -1.13
N THR A 409 15.30 15.42 -2.09
CA THR A 409 14.75 16.77 -2.21
C THR A 409 13.74 17.04 -1.10
N GLN A 410 13.57 18.29 -0.71
CA GLN A 410 12.54 18.66 0.26
C GLN A 410 11.14 18.25 -0.24
N ALA A 411 10.42 17.48 0.57
CA ALA A 411 9.01 17.18 0.33
C ALA A 411 8.15 18.43 0.54
N ALA A 412 7.05 18.54 -0.19
CA ALA A 412 6.08 19.62 0.02
C ALA A 412 5.53 19.56 1.45
N ALA A 413 5.37 20.73 2.10
CA ALA A 413 4.81 20.80 3.44
C ALA A 413 3.41 20.16 3.49
N VAL A 414 3.13 19.42 4.55
CA VAL A 414 1.81 18.83 4.78
C VAL A 414 0.87 19.93 5.29
N GLN A 415 -0.26 20.13 4.60
CA GLN A 415 -1.32 20.99 5.08
C GLN A 415 -2.22 20.18 6.01
N LEU A 416 -2.48 20.71 7.20
CA LEU A 416 -3.37 20.07 8.16
C LEU A 416 -4.82 20.21 7.69
N VAL A 417 -5.57 19.11 7.77
CA VAL A 417 -7.02 19.10 7.58
C VAL A 417 -7.66 19.57 8.88
N ASN A 418 -8.53 20.57 8.78
CA ASN A 418 -9.31 21.05 9.92
C ASN A 418 -10.66 20.33 9.98
N ASP A 419 -11.35 20.50 11.09
CA ASP A 419 -12.74 20.07 11.18
C ASP A 419 -13.62 20.97 10.30
N PRO A 420 -14.57 20.40 9.55
CA PRO A 420 -15.43 21.17 8.67
C PRO A 420 -16.29 22.15 9.48
N VAL A 421 -16.32 23.41 9.02
CA VAL A 421 -17.13 24.47 9.65
C VAL A 421 -18.62 24.22 9.46
N ARG A 422 -18.98 23.67 8.31
CA ARG A 422 -20.36 23.29 7.95
C ARG A 422 -20.62 21.85 8.41
N LYS A 423 -21.86 21.59 8.84
CA LYS A 423 -22.36 20.22 9.03
C LYS A 423 -23.74 20.11 8.39
N GLN A 424 -23.87 19.33 7.33
CA GLN A 424 -25.12 19.13 6.63
C GLN A 424 -25.41 17.65 6.46
N ARG A 425 -26.54 17.21 7.01
CA ARG A 425 -27.04 15.87 6.73
C ARG A 425 -27.63 15.83 5.33
N LEU A 426 -27.13 14.95 4.49
CA LEU A 426 -27.69 14.72 3.17
C LEU A 426 -28.79 13.66 3.21
N LYS A 427 -29.68 13.75 2.22
CA LYS A 427 -30.62 12.70 1.85
C LYS A 427 -30.30 12.31 0.41
N PRO A 428 -30.32 11.02 0.08
CA PRO A 428 -30.01 10.59 -1.27
C PRO A 428 -31.13 11.02 -2.22
N GLY A 429 -30.78 11.41 -3.44
CA GLY A 429 -31.76 11.69 -4.51
C GLY A 429 -32.31 10.42 -5.15
N GLU A 430 -31.50 9.35 -5.14
CA GLU A 430 -31.78 8.06 -5.77
C GLU A 430 -31.35 6.92 -4.83
N SER A 431 -31.87 5.72 -5.07
CA SER A 431 -31.44 4.51 -4.36
C SER A 431 -31.10 3.39 -5.34
N ARG A 432 -30.25 2.46 -4.90
CA ARG A 432 -29.92 1.24 -5.62
C ARG A 432 -30.00 0.05 -4.66
N SER A 433 -30.60 -1.03 -5.12
CA SER A 433 -30.60 -2.31 -4.41
C SER A 433 -29.17 -2.86 -4.33
N THR A 434 -28.70 -3.18 -3.13
CA THR A 434 -27.38 -3.75 -2.89
C THR A 434 -27.40 -4.72 -1.71
N TYR A 435 -26.48 -5.68 -1.70
CA TYR A 435 -26.33 -6.58 -0.55
C TYR A 435 -25.56 -5.92 0.58
N ASP A 436 -26.17 -5.87 1.76
CA ASP A 436 -25.51 -5.42 2.98
C ASP A 436 -25.27 -6.61 3.93
N PRO A 437 -24.01 -7.00 4.18
CA PRO A 437 -23.67 -8.05 5.14
C PRO A 437 -24.23 -7.80 6.54
N THR A 438 -24.34 -6.52 6.96
CA THR A 438 -24.85 -6.12 8.27
C THR A 438 -26.35 -6.41 8.42
N ALA A 439 -27.10 -6.21 7.35
CA ALA A 439 -28.52 -6.53 7.27
C ALA A 439 -28.76 -8.00 6.86
N SER A 440 -27.71 -8.70 6.44
CA SER A 440 -27.76 -10.08 5.92
C SER A 440 -28.75 -10.24 4.76
N GLY A 441 -28.77 -9.29 3.82
CA GLY A 441 -29.68 -9.33 2.69
C GLY A 441 -29.59 -8.12 1.76
N MET A 442 -30.42 -8.14 0.71
CA MET A 442 -30.58 -7.02 -0.21
C MET A 442 -31.33 -5.87 0.46
N VAL A 443 -30.80 -4.65 0.32
CA VAL A 443 -31.36 -3.41 0.88
C VAL A 443 -31.31 -2.29 -0.16
N GLU A 444 -32.18 -1.29 -0.03
CA GLU A 444 -32.09 -0.05 -0.81
C GLU A 444 -31.06 0.87 -0.18
N ALA A 445 -29.90 1.01 -0.82
CA ALA A 445 -28.84 1.92 -0.42
C ALA A 445 -29.01 3.29 -1.09
N GLY A 446 -28.78 4.37 -0.33
CA GLY A 446 -28.76 5.72 -0.89
C GLY A 446 -27.59 5.91 -1.85
N LEU A 447 -27.86 6.42 -3.06
CA LEU A 447 -26.83 6.72 -4.05
C LEU A 447 -26.39 8.17 -3.93
N TYR A 448 -25.08 8.39 -3.89
CA TYR A 448 -24.46 9.72 -3.86
C TYR A 448 -23.37 9.80 -4.92
N TRP A 449 -23.35 10.89 -5.68
CA TRP A 449 -22.23 11.20 -6.58
C TRP A 449 -21.14 11.92 -5.83
N ARG A 450 -19.92 11.38 -5.89
CA ARG A 450 -18.76 11.94 -5.17
C ARG A 450 -18.51 13.41 -5.49
N ALA A 451 -18.73 13.81 -6.74
CA ALA A 451 -18.53 15.17 -7.23
C ALA A 451 -19.52 16.20 -6.63
N GLU A 452 -20.65 15.74 -6.10
CA GLU A 452 -21.69 16.59 -5.51
C GLU A 452 -21.47 16.79 -4.00
N LEU A 453 -20.62 15.98 -3.39
CA LEU A 453 -20.31 16.04 -1.96
C LEU A 453 -19.34 17.19 -1.66
N SER A 454 -19.68 17.98 -0.64
CA SER A 454 -18.88 19.09 -0.15
C SER A 454 -18.42 18.86 1.29
N SER A 455 -17.35 19.55 1.68
CA SER A 455 -16.89 19.51 3.07
C SER A 455 -18.03 19.78 4.07
N GLY A 456 -18.10 18.94 5.10
CA GLY A 456 -19.13 19.00 6.14
C GLY A 456 -20.42 18.24 5.80
N ASP A 457 -20.56 17.71 4.59
CA ASP A 457 -21.67 16.80 4.29
C ASP A 457 -21.51 15.49 5.05
N TRP A 458 -22.63 14.91 5.49
CA TRP A 458 -22.65 13.59 6.10
C TRP A 458 -23.97 12.86 5.89
N PHE A 459 -23.94 11.54 5.96
CA PHE A 459 -25.09 10.65 5.84
C PHE A 459 -24.84 9.34 6.61
N VAL A 460 -25.88 8.54 6.75
CA VAL A 460 -25.83 7.22 7.41
C VAL A 460 -26.07 6.16 6.35
N GLY A 461 -25.33 5.05 6.42
CA GLY A 461 -25.56 3.90 5.55
C GLY A 461 -26.91 3.19 5.82
N PRO A 462 -27.35 2.31 4.92
CA PRO A 462 -26.62 1.80 3.75
C PRO A 462 -26.56 2.83 2.61
N ALA A 463 -25.38 3.01 2.02
CA ALA A 463 -25.15 3.97 0.95
C ALA A 463 -24.02 3.54 0.00
N LEU A 464 -24.11 3.99 -1.25
CA LEU A 464 -23.08 3.88 -2.27
C LEU A 464 -22.64 5.29 -2.67
N VAL A 465 -21.34 5.58 -2.58
CA VAL A 465 -20.75 6.82 -3.10
C VAL A 465 -20.00 6.50 -4.37
N GLN A 466 -20.52 6.97 -5.50
CA GLN A 466 -20.02 6.65 -6.83
C GLN A 466 -19.11 7.77 -7.36
N GLU A 467 -17.94 7.38 -7.86
CA GLU A 467 -17.03 8.20 -8.66
C GLU A 467 -16.61 7.42 -9.92
N ASP A 468 -15.99 8.09 -10.89
CA ASP A 468 -15.69 7.48 -12.19
C ASP A 468 -14.75 6.26 -12.05
N GLU A 469 -13.82 6.30 -11.10
CA GLU A 469 -12.81 5.26 -10.92
C GLU A 469 -13.12 4.22 -9.84
N THR A 470 -14.13 4.43 -8.98
CA THR A 470 -14.45 3.50 -7.87
C THR A 470 -15.84 3.75 -7.28
N VAL A 471 -16.32 2.83 -6.43
CA VAL A 471 -17.51 3.01 -5.61
C VAL A 471 -17.16 2.71 -4.16
N THR A 472 -17.53 3.62 -3.26
CA THR A 472 -17.41 3.39 -1.82
C THR A 472 -18.72 2.82 -1.29
N PHE A 473 -18.66 1.62 -0.69
CA PHE A 473 -19.80 1.04 0.00
C PHE A 473 -19.78 1.42 1.50
N VAL A 474 -20.87 2.01 1.97
CA VAL A 474 -21.08 2.38 3.37
C VAL A 474 -22.19 1.50 3.93
N PRO A 475 -21.88 0.48 4.76
CA PRO A 475 -22.87 -0.43 5.33
C PRO A 475 -23.86 0.24 6.28
N SER A 476 -24.98 -0.43 6.56
CA SER A 476 -25.94 -0.01 7.58
C SER A 476 -25.27 0.25 8.93
N GLY A 477 -25.69 1.33 9.60
CA GLY A 477 -25.16 1.69 10.93
C GLY A 477 -23.81 2.43 10.91
N CYS A 478 -23.16 2.57 9.76
CA CYS A 478 -21.99 3.43 9.61
C CYS A 478 -22.40 4.88 9.29
N ILE A 479 -21.63 5.84 9.79
CA ILE A 479 -21.77 7.27 9.46
C ILE A 479 -20.63 7.62 8.51
N CYS A 480 -20.97 8.18 7.35
CA CYS A 480 -20.00 8.73 6.40
C CYS A 480 -20.07 10.25 6.43
N SER A 481 -18.92 10.90 6.54
CA SER A 481 -18.77 12.35 6.53
C SER A 481 -17.66 12.79 5.59
N VAL A 482 -17.74 14.02 5.09
CA VAL A 482 -16.71 14.62 4.23
C VAL A 482 -15.89 15.61 5.03
N ASP A 483 -14.59 15.38 5.15
CA ASP A 483 -13.68 16.31 5.83
C ASP A 483 -13.25 17.50 4.94
N ASP A 484 -12.55 18.48 5.53
CA ASP A 484 -12.04 19.65 4.79
C ASP A 484 -10.95 19.31 3.76
N GLY A 485 -10.40 18.10 3.80
CA GLY A 485 -9.52 17.55 2.78
C GLY A 485 -10.27 16.79 1.68
N SER A 486 -11.60 16.90 1.65
CA SER A 486 -12.51 16.21 0.75
C SER A 486 -12.49 14.69 0.84
N ALA A 487 -11.88 14.07 1.86
CA ALA A 487 -11.96 12.61 2.03
C ALA A 487 -13.29 12.19 2.63
N LEU A 488 -13.77 10.99 2.27
CA LEU A 488 -14.83 10.33 3.01
C LEU A 488 -14.21 9.74 4.27
N VAL A 489 -14.78 10.07 5.43
CA VAL A 489 -14.45 9.50 6.73
C VAL A 489 -15.66 8.69 7.18
N ILE A 490 -15.47 7.37 7.26
CA ILE A 490 -16.50 6.41 7.63
C ILE A 490 -16.18 5.92 9.03
N ASP A 491 -17.04 6.27 9.97
CA ASP A 491 -16.98 5.80 11.35
C ASP A 491 -18.04 4.71 11.55
N ARG A 492 -17.63 3.59 12.12
CA ARG A 492 -18.57 2.56 12.58
C ARG A 492 -19.29 3.10 13.80
N GLY A 493 -20.62 3.15 13.77
CA GLY A 493 -21.40 3.53 14.93
C GLY A 493 -21.13 2.56 16.07
N SER A 494 -20.53 3.02 17.17
CA SER A 494 -20.49 2.23 18.39
C SER A 494 -21.93 1.98 18.81
N SER A 495 -22.26 0.72 19.13
CA SER A 495 -23.56 0.36 19.70
C SER A 495 -23.80 0.96 21.10
N THR A 496 -22.94 1.87 21.55
CA THR A 496 -22.99 2.56 22.84
C THR A 496 -22.24 3.90 22.77
N GLU A 497 -22.70 4.84 21.95
CA GLU A 497 -22.64 6.27 22.30
C GLU A 497 -23.57 7.04 21.37
N THR A 498 -24.70 7.44 21.95
CA THR A 498 -25.51 8.54 21.42
C THR A 498 -24.57 9.75 21.38
N VAL A 499 -24.02 10.02 20.20
CA VAL A 499 -23.31 11.27 19.93
C VAL A 499 -24.26 12.38 20.37
N GLY A 500 -23.91 13.05 21.45
CA GLY A 500 -24.56 14.26 21.91
C GLY A 500 -24.39 15.34 20.85
N LEU A 501 -25.28 15.32 19.87
CA LEU A 501 -25.54 16.42 18.94
C LEU A 501 -26.88 17.02 19.35
N SER A 502 -26.81 17.86 20.38
CA SER A 502 -27.79 18.93 20.63
C SER A 502 -27.36 20.19 19.89
#